data_AF-A0A9E7R7D7-F1
#
_entry.id   AF-A0A9E7R7D7-F1
#
_cell.length_a   1.000
_cell.length_b   1.000
_cell.length_c   1.000
_cell.angle_alpha   90.00
_cell.angle_beta   90.00
_cell.angle_gamma   90.00
#
_symmetry.space_group_name_H-M   'P 1'
#
loop_
_entity.id
_entity.type
_entity.pdbx_description
1 polymer ?
#
loop_
_entity_poly.entity_id
_entity_poly.type
_entity_poly.pdbx_seq_one_letter_code
_entity_poly.pdbx_strand_id
1 'polypeptide(L)'
;MSESSDTGELETMRPNPVWTADAYEDALASWRDVADVATVKVWGGDWCKDCRSQLPDFGAGLEAAGIPRERVEHYPVEKADDGSKIGPGVEEYGIEFIPTVVVEIDGEEVARFVEAADRPILVYLADELEARD
;
A
#
# COMPACT_ATOMS: atom_id res chain seq x y z
N MET A 1 31.27 5.71 -6.86
CA MET A 1 30.36 5.91 -5.70
C MET A 1 29.60 7.18 -6.02
N SER A 2 28.38 7.02 -6.50
CA SER A 2 27.46 8.12 -6.73
C SER A 2 26.23 7.75 -5.92
N GLU A 3 26.12 8.35 -4.74
CA GLU A 3 24.91 8.34 -3.94
C GLU A 3 23.90 9.24 -4.64
N SER A 4 22.84 8.64 -5.17
CA SER A 4 21.58 9.31 -5.46
C SER A 4 20.50 8.53 -4.72
N SER A 5 20.41 8.74 -3.40
CA SER A 5 19.17 8.44 -2.66
C SER A 5 18.20 9.60 -2.93
N ASP A 6 17.54 9.55 -4.08
CA ASP A 6 16.17 10.02 -4.18
C ASP A 6 15.35 8.73 -4.11
N THR A 7 15.24 8.19 -2.90
CA THR A 7 14.54 6.94 -2.62
C THR A 7 13.10 7.16 -3.03
N GLY A 8 12.57 6.38 -3.96
CA GLY A 8 11.20 6.49 -4.50
C GLY A 8 10.08 6.23 -3.48
N GLU A 9 10.20 6.77 -2.26
CA GLU A 9 9.18 6.75 -1.22
C GLU A 9 8.07 7.73 -1.59
N LEU A 10 6.84 7.27 -1.40
CA LEU A 10 5.63 8.08 -1.58
C LEU A 10 5.42 8.95 -0.35
N GLU A 11 5.40 10.28 -0.50
CA GLU A 11 5.06 11.18 0.60
C GLU A 11 3.64 10.92 1.12
N THR A 12 2.77 10.46 0.22
CA THR A 12 1.42 10.00 0.53
C THR A 12 1.33 8.79 1.45
N MET A 13 2.42 8.04 1.64
CA MET A 13 2.47 6.92 2.58
C MET A 13 2.98 7.30 3.97
N ARG A 14 3.29 8.59 4.21
CA ARG A 14 3.61 9.06 5.56
C ARG A 14 2.40 8.83 6.48
N PRO A 15 2.56 8.10 7.60
CA PRO A 15 1.46 7.79 8.51
C PRO A 15 0.71 9.04 8.98
N ASN A 16 -0.62 8.99 8.93
CA ASN A 16 -1.48 10.02 9.49
C ASN A 16 -1.36 10.04 11.03
N PRO A 17 -0.82 11.11 11.66
CA PRO A 17 -0.57 11.13 13.11
C PRO A 17 -1.83 11.25 13.96
N VAL A 18 -3.00 11.53 13.36
CA VAL A 18 -4.28 11.60 14.07
C VAL A 18 -5.16 10.36 13.88
N TRP A 19 -4.66 9.36 13.14
CA TRP A 19 -5.34 8.08 12.96
C TRP A 19 -5.38 7.28 14.28
N THR A 20 -6.48 6.56 14.53
CA THR A 20 -6.71 5.85 15.80
C THR A 20 -6.85 4.35 15.58
N ALA A 21 -5.91 3.58 16.13
CA ALA A 21 -5.83 2.12 15.99
C ALA A 21 -7.05 1.37 16.56
N ASP A 22 -7.64 1.86 17.66
CA ASP A 22 -8.73 1.17 18.36
C ASP A 22 -9.96 0.89 17.47
N ALA A 23 -10.18 1.70 16.43
CA ALA A 23 -11.28 1.52 15.50
C ALA A 23 -11.05 0.40 14.47
N TYR A 24 -9.84 -0.18 14.43
CA TYR A 24 -9.38 -1.11 13.39
C TYR A 24 -8.75 -2.37 13.97
N GLU A 25 -8.97 -2.69 15.26
CA GLU A 25 -8.32 -3.83 15.94
C GLU A 25 -8.49 -5.16 15.21
N ASP A 26 -9.69 -5.45 14.67
CA ASP A 26 -9.93 -6.67 13.90
C ASP A 26 -9.03 -6.72 12.65
N ALA A 27 -8.97 -5.64 11.87
CA ALA A 27 -8.08 -5.58 10.70
C ALA A 27 -6.61 -5.67 11.11
N LEU A 28 -6.21 -5.01 12.20
CA LEU A 28 -4.83 -5.04 12.70
C LEU A 28 -4.42 -6.44 13.14
N ALA A 29 -5.33 -7.27 13.65
CA ALA A 29 -5.04 -8.66 14.00
C ALA A 29 -4.57 -9.45 12.76
N SER A 30 -5.32 -9.40 11.66
CA SER A 30 -4.97 -10.09 10.41
C SER A 30 -3.63 -9.64 9.85
N TRP A 31 -3.32 -8.34 9.95
CA TRP A 31 -2.02 -7.81 9.51
C TRP A 31 -0.86 -8.23 10.42
N ARG A 32 -1.08 -8.31 11.74
CA ARG A 32 -0.06 -8.77 12.71
C ARG A 32 0.34 -10.22 12.45
N ASP A 33 -0.60 -11.07 12.04
CA ASP A 33 -0.35 -12.49 11.74
C ASP A 33 0.60 -12.69 10.55
N VAL A 34 0.65 -11.73 9.62
CA VAL A 34 1.52 -11.78 8.44
C VAL A 34 2.70 -10.81 8.50
N ALA A 35 2.90 -10.08 9.60
CA ALA A 35 3.86 -8.97 9.68
C ALA A 35 5.32 -9.36 9.37
N ASP A 36 5.67 -10.61 9.66
CA ASP A 36 7.02 -11.14 9.45
C ASP A 36 7.25 -11.70 8.05
N VAL A 37 6.20 -11.88 7.24
CA VAL A 37 6.27 -12.59 5.96
C VAL A 37 5.66 -11.81 4.79
N ALA A 38 4.81 -10.82 5.06
CA ALA A 38 4.16 -10.02 4.04
C ALA A 38 5.06 -8.92 3.49
N THR A 39 5.18 -8.86 2.17
CA THR A 39 5.70 -7.70 1.43
C THR A 39 4.52 -6.91 0.89
N VAL A 40 4.47 -5.61 1.17
CA VAL A 40 3.39 -4.71 0.76
C VAL A 40 3.91 -3.78 -0.32
N LYS A 41 3.41 -3.93 -1.55
CA LYS A 41 3.78 -3.11 -2.71
C LYS A 41 2.71 -2.06 -2.96
N VAL A 42 3.09 -0.79 -2.97
CA VAL A 42 2.16 0.35 -3.05
C VAL A 42 2.45 1.18 -4.30
N TRP A 43 1.53 1.15 -5.25
CA TRP A 43 1.50 2.07 -6.40
C TRP A 43 0.65 3.29 -6.07
N GLY A 44 1.28 4.46 -6.08
CA GLY A 44 0.63 5.71 -5.75
C GLY A 44 1.27 6.88 -6.45
N GLY A 45 0.61 8.03 -6.41
CA GLY A 45 1.16 9.28 -6.92
C GLY A 45 0.81 10.41 -5.97
N ASP A 46 1.79 11.22 -5.59
CA ASP A 46 1.58 12.34 -4.64
C ASP A 46 0.69 13.45 -5.22
N TRP A 47 0.54 13.47 -6.55
CA TRP A 47 -0.40 14.32 -7.27
C TRP A 47 -1.85 13.81 -7.18
N CYS A 48 -2.07 12.53 -6.87
CA CYS A 48 -3.38 11.89 -6.86
C CYS A 48 -4.14 12.25 -5.57
N LYS A 49 -5.40 12.67 -5.73
CA LYS A 49 -6.26 13.03 -4.60
C LYS A 49 -6.57 11.80 -3.73
N ASP A 50 -6.90 10.68 -4.35
CA ASP A 50 -7.31 9.47 -3.64
C ASP A 50 -6.13 8.77 -2.96
N CYS A 51 -4.93 8.88 -3.54
CA CYS A 51 -3.69 8.48 -2.86
C CYS A 51 -3.48 9.32 -1.59
N ARG A 52 -3.59 10.65 -1.68
CA ARG A 52 -3.45 11.55 -0.53
C ARG A 52 -4.50 11.38 0.56
N SER A 53 -5.69 10.87 0.23
CA SER A 53 -6.73 10.63 1.23
C SER A 53 -6.64 9.25 1.86
N GLN A 54 -6.20 8.22 1.14
CA GLN A 54 -6.25 6.83 1.61
C GLN A 54 -4.90 6.31 2.13
N LEU A 55 -3.79 6.66 1.47
CA LEU A 55 -2.48 6.11 1.80
C LEU A 55 -1.91 6.55 3.16
N PRO A 56 -2.18 7.77 3.69
CA PRO A 56 -1.69 8.14 5.02
C PRO A 56 -2.31 7.31 6.15
N ASP A 57 -3.61 7.02 6.06
CA ASP A 57 -4.32 6.16 7.03
C ASP A 57 -3.86 4.71 6.89
N PHE A 58 -3.64 4.24 5.64
CA PHE A 58 -3.08 2.92 5.41
C PHE A 58 -1.68 2.78 5.99
N GLY A 59 -0.80 3.75 5.77
CA GLY A 59 0.54 3.79 6.36
C GLY A 59 0.52 3.77 7.89
N ALA A 60 -0.42 4.49 8.52
CA ALA A 60 -0.62 4.43 9.97
C ALA A 60 -1.08 3.04 10.44
N GLY A 61 -1.96 2.39 9.68
CA GLY A 61 -2.39 1.03 9.94
C GLY A 61 -1.26 0.01 9.87
N LEU A 62 -0.41 0.07 8.84
CA LEU A 62 0.76 -0.81 8.72
C LEU A 62 1.75 -0.61 9.88
N GLU A 63 2.00 0.64 10.28
CA GLU A 63 2.84 0.95 11.44
C GLU A 63 2.24 0.38 12.73
N ALA A 64 0.93 0.54 12.94
CA ALA A 64 0.22 0.01 14.11
C ALA A 64 0.13 -1.53 14.13
N ALA A 65 0.13 -2.17 12.96
CA ALA A 65 0.21 -3.62 12.82
C ALA A 65 1.63 -4.17 13.01
N GLY A 66 2.64 -3.29 13.05
CA GLY A 66 4.04 -3.69 13.22
C GLY A 66 4.71 -4.18 11.92
N ILE A 67 4.15 -3.86 10.75
CA ILE A 67 4.78 -4.17 9.47
C ILE A 67 6.08 -3.37 9.35
N PRO A 68 7.25 -4.01 9.17
CA PRO A 68 8.50 -3.28 9.02
C PRO A 68 8.49 -2.44 7.75
N ARG A 69 8.97 -1.20 7.83
CA ARG A 69 9.01 -0.27 6.69
C ARG A 69 9.81 -0.83 5.51
N GLU A 70 10.82 -1.65 5.77
CA GLU A 70 11.61 -2.36 4.75
C GLU A 70 10.82 -3.41 3.94
N ARG A 71 9.65 -3.85 4.45
CA ARG A 71 8.71 -4.71 3.73
C ARG A 71 7.62 -3.92 3.00
N VAL A 72 7.62 -2.59 3.12
CA VAL A 72 6.71 -1.71 2.37
C VAL A 72 7.47 -1.12 1.21
N GLU A 73 7.16 -1.58 0.01
CA GLU A 73 7.79 -1.15 -1.23
C GLU A 73 6.92 -0.09 -1.92
N HIS A 74 7.55 1.03 -2.25
CA HIS A 74 6.86 2.18 -2.85
C HIS A 74 7.15 2.23 -4.35
N TYR A 75 6.09 2.39 -5.13
CA TYR A 75 6.12 2.48 -6.58
C TYR A 75 5.49 3.80 -7.02
N PRO A 76 6.29 4.87 -7.18
CA PRO A 76 5.79 6.15 -7.65
C PRO A 76 5.27 6.06 -9.08
N VAL A 77 4.03 6.50 -9.27
CA VAL A 77 3.33 6.48 -10.56
C VAL A 77 3.15 7.90 -11.08
N GLU A 78 3.55 8.11 -12.33
CA GLU A 78 3.26 9.31 -13.10
C GLU A 78 2.06 9.07 -14.03
N LYS A 79 1.47 10.17 -14.53
CA LYS A 79 0.36 10.12 -15.49
C LYS A 79 0.83 10.64 -16.83
N ALA A 80 0.73 9.81 -17.86
CA ALA A 80 1.01 10.21 -19.23
C ALA A 80 -0.08 11.14 -19.81
N ASP A 81 0.21 11.72 -20.97
CA ASP A 81 -0.69 12.66 -21.66
C ASP A 81 -2.03 12.02 -22.08
N ASP A 82 -2.03 10.72 -22.36
CA ASP A 82 -3.22 9.93 -22.69
C ASP A 82 -4.00 9.46 -21.45
N GLY A 83 -3.52 9.78 -20.25
CA GLY A 83 -4.10 9.40 -18.98
C GLY A 83 -3.62 8.07 -18.42
N SER A 84 -2.80 7.31 -19.17
CA SER A 84 -2.21 6.05 -18.70
C SER A 84 -1.24 6.27 -17.53
N LYS A 85 -1.07 5.22 -16.72
CA LYS A 85 -0.12 5.20 -15.61
C LYS A 85 1.24 4.74 -16.14
N ILE A 86 2.29 5.41 -15.73
CA ILE A 86 3.66 5.02 -16.05
C ILE A 86 4.50 5.03 -14.78
N GLY A 87 5.44 4.10 -14.66
CA GLY A 87 6.26 3.96 -13.47
C GLY A 87 6.79 2.54 -13.29
N PRO A 88 7.62 2.32 -12.26
CA PRO A 88 8.15 1.00 -11.94
C PRO A 88 7.02 0.01 -11.62
N GLY A 89 7.12 -1.21 -12.15
CA GLY A 89 6.15 -2.28 -11.92
C GLY A 89 4.76 -2.08 -12.55
N VAL A 90 4.47 -0.94 -13.19
CA VAL A 90 3.13 -0.65 -13.74
C VAL A 90 2.72 -1.64 -14.81
N GLU A 91 3.58 -1.89 -15.81
CA GLU A 91 3.28 -2.87 -16.86
C GLU A 91 3.30 -4.31 -16.35
N GLU A 92 4.23 -4.63 -15.43
CA GLU A 92 4.42 -5.96 -14.88
C GLU A 92 3.21 -6.41 -14.02
N TYR A 93 2.69 -5.51 -13.18
CA TYR A 93 1.57 -5.78 -12.29
C TYR A 93 0.22 -5.36 -12.87
N GLY A 94 0.17 -4.84 -14.10
CA GLY A 94 -1.06 -4.41 -14.78
C GLY A 94 -1.77 -3.25 -14.07
N ILE A 95 -1.01 -2.22 -13.66
CA ILE A 95 -1.53 -1.11 -12.86
C ILE A 95 -2.22 -0.07 -13.76
N GLU A 96 -3.54 -0.12 -13.83
CA GLU A 96 -4.34 0.86 -14.57
C GLU A 96 -4.84 2.02 -13.69
N PHE A 97 -5.04 1.75 -12.40
CA PHE A 97 -5.60 2.71 -11.44
C PHE A 97 -4.74 2.84 -10.18
N ILE A 98 -4.83 4.00 -9.50
CA ILE A 98 -4.09 4.28 -8.26
C ILE A 98 -5.00 4.98 -7.23
N PRO A 99 -4.87 4.70 -5.92
CA PRO A 99 -3.85 3.83 -5.32
C PRO A 99 -4.11 2.35 -5.62
N THR A 100 -3.05 1.59 -5.89
CA THR A 100 -3.10 0.12 -5.95
C THR A 100 -2.14 -0.43 -4.91
N VAL A 101 -2.59 -1.42 -4.14
CA VAL A 101 -1.77 -2.09 -3.13
C VAL A 101 -1.82 -3.58 -3.38
N VAL A 102 -0.66 -4.22 -3.47
CA VAL A 102 -0.51 -5.66 -3.58
C VAL A 102 0.19 -6.17 -2.33
N VAL A 103 -0.33 -7.24 -1.75
CA VAL A 103 0.32 -7.97 -0.67
C VAL A 103 0.85 -9.27 -1.24
N GLU A 104 2.13 -9.54 -1.01
CA GLU A 104 2.79 -10.78 -1.37
C GLU A 104 3.27 -11.52 -0.13
N ILE A 105 3.15 -12.85 -0.11
CA ILE A 105 3.78 -13.72 0.88
C ILE A 105 4.56 -14.78 0.13
N ASP A 106 5.83 -14.98 0.50
CA ASP A 106 6.74 -15.92 -0.19
C ASP A 106 6.84 -15.69 -1.72
N GLY A 107 6.63 -14.43 -2.16
CA GLY A 107 6.66 -14.03 -3.56
C GLY A 107 5.39 -14.37 -4.36
N GLU A 108 4.34 -14.84 -3.70
CA GLU A 108 3.02 -15.03 -4.31
C GLU A 108 2.10 -13.86 -3.95
N GLU A 109 1.41 -13.29 -4.93
CA GLU A 109 0.36 -12.29 -4.71
C GLU A 109 -0.85 -12.94 -4.02
N VAL A 110 -1.19 -12.43 -2.85
CA VAL A 110 -2.20 -13.02 -1.97
C VAL A 110 -3.41 -12.13 -1.74
N ALA A 111 -3.24 -10.82 -1.91
CA ALA A 111 -4.33 -9.85 -1.84
C ALA A 111 -3.97 -8.62 -2.69
N ARG A 112 -4.99 -8.00 -3.29
CA ARG A 112 -4.85 -6.79 -4.10
C ARG A 112 -6.01 -5.83 -3.89
N PHE A 113 -5.69 -4.55 -3.70
CA PHE A 113 -6.64 -3.44 -3.68
C PHE A 113 -6.41 -2.52 -4.88
N VAL A 114 -7.48 -2.08 -5.57
CA VAL A 114 -7.40 -1.18 -6.73
C VAL A 114 -8.36 0.01 -6.57
N GLU A 115 -7.79 1.23 -6.52
CA GLU A 115 -8.39 2.59 -6.51
C GLU A 115 -9.39 2.90 -5.40
N ALA A 116 -10.43 2.09 -5.25
CA ALA A 116 -11.46 2.25 -4.24
C ALA A 116 -12.23 0.93 -4.04
N ALA A 117 -12.22 0.43 -2.81
CA ALA A 117 -13.26 -0.48 -2.33
C ALA A 117 -14.29 0.31 -1.50
N ASP A 118 -15.43 -0.29 -1.18
CA ASP A 118 -16.42 0.30 -0.26
C ASP A 118 -15.90 0.49 1.18
N ARG A 119 -14.63 0.15 1.42
CA ARG A 119 -13.96 0.10 2.72
C ARG A 119 -12.52 0.63 2.62
N PRO A 120 -11.93 1.10 3.73
CA PRO A 120 -10.52 1.52 3.78
C PRO A 120 -9.56 0.40 3.33
N ILE A 121 -8.44 0.77 2.69
CA ILE A 121 -7.42 -0.16 2.17
C ILE A 121 -7.01 -1.19 3.24
N LEU A 122 -6.73 -0.71 4.46
CA LEU A 122 -6.30 -1.55 5.58
C LEU A 122 -7.31 -2.66 5.88
N VAL A 123 -8.59 -2.31 5.91
CA VAL A 123 -9.69 -3.24 6.23
C VAL A 123 -9.87 -4.22 5.08
N TYR A 124 -10.01 -3.71 3.86
CA TYR A 124 -10.23 -4.54 2.68
C TYR A 124 -9.17 -5.64 2.55
N LEU A 125 -7.89 -5.26 2.66
CA LEU A 125 -6.80 -6.22 2.55
C LEU A 125 -6.73 -7.17 3.76
N ALA A 126 -7.12 -6.74 4.96
CA ALA A 126 -7.21 -7.64 6.11
C ALA A 126 -8.26 -8.74 5.87
N ASP A 127 -9.44 -8.39 5.33
CA ASP A 127 -10.47 -9.39 5.00
C ASP A 127 -9.97 -10.41 3.96
N GLU A 128 -9.23 -9.95 2.94
CA GLU A 128 -8.64 -10.82 1.93
C GLU A 128 -7.54 -11.73 2.52
N LEU A 129 -6.77 -11.23 3.50
CA LEU A 129 -5.78 -12.02 4.22
C LEU A 129 -6.44 -13.11 5.08
N GLU A 130 -7.52 -12.79 5.79
CA GLU A 130 -8.27 -13.77 6.60
C GLU A 130 -8.95 -14.84 5.75
N ALA A 131 -9.42 -14.49 4.55
CA ALA A 131 -10.09 -15.44 3.66
C ALA A 131 -9.18 -16.55 3.10
N ARG A 132 -7.86 -16.48 3.36
CA ARG A 132 -6.87 -17.46 2.90
C ARG A 132 -6.66 -18.65 3.85
N ASP A 133 -7.17 -18.57 5.08
CA ASP A 133 -7.07 -19.63 6.12
C ASP A 133 -8.17 -20.71 6.03
#